data_AF-X1AMX2-F1
#
_entry.id   AF-X1AMX2-F1
#
_cell.length_a   1.000
_cell.length_b   1.000
_cell.length_c   1.000
_cell.angle_alpha   90.00
_cell.angle_beta   90.00
_cell.angle_gamma   90.00
#
_symmetry.space_group_name_H-M   'P 1'
#
loop_
_entity.id
_entity.type
_entity.pdbx_description
1 polymer ?
#
loop_
_entity_poly.entity_id
_entity_poly.type
_entity_poly.pdbx_seq_one_letter_code
_entity_poly.pdbx_strand_id
1 'polypeptide(L)'
;MKIINEEVKEKVLDYEKANIFKRFLASIIDYIMAGIIPIIPTLILSLILPYFNWFYLIAGAYILLRDGFSPQNRSIGKRVFNLKPIIVETGGNCDFKTSAKRNWPIAIGFFLYSIAMYHYSLFESKWIYA
;
A
#
# COMPACT_ATOMS: atom_id res chain seq x y z
N MET A 1 47.19 15.40 12.69
CA MET A 1 46.16 14.78 11.82
C MET A 1 45.16 13.99 12.68
N LYS A 2 44.41 14.70 13.55
CA LYS A 2 43.46 14.12 14.52
C LYS A 2 42.07 14.78 14.44
N ILE A 3 41.85 15.64 13.44
CA ILE A 3 40.71 16.58 13.37
C ILE A 3 39.65 16.12 12.34
N ILE A 4 39.68 14.86 11.89
CA ILE A 4 38.66 14.34 10.94
C ILE A 4 37.99 13.08 11.50
N ASN A 5 37.95 12.94 12.82
CA ASN A 5 37.17 11.92 13.52
C ASN A 5 36.09 12.56 14.41
N GLU A 6 35.77 13.83 14.17
CA GLU A 6 34.57 14.45 14.71
C GLU A 6 33.37 13.87 13.96
N GLU A 7 32.81 12.83 14.57
CA GLU A 7 31.38 12.78 14.79
C GLU A 7 30.54 13.23 13.58
N VAL A 8 30.40 12.35 12.60
CA VAL A 8 29.07 12.19 11.99
C VAL A 8 28.19 11.61 13.10
N LYS A 9 27.87 12.45 14.10
CA LYS A 9 26.78 12.23 15.03
C LYS A 9 25.58 12.08 14.12
N GLU A 10 25.16 10.84 13.92
CA GLU A 10 23.88 10.49 13.35
C GLU A 10 22.87 11.34 14.12
N LYS A 11 22.45 12.44 13.50
CA LYS A 11 21.55 13.40 14.11
C LYS A 11 20.23 12.66 14.15
N VAL A 12 19.96 11.94 15.24
CA VAL A 12 18.70 11.24 15.45
C VAL A 12 17.63 12.34 15.42
N LEU A 13 16.96 12.45 14.28
CA LEU A 13 15.93 13.45 14.08
C LEU A 13 14.75 13.04 14.97
N ASP A 14 14.53 13.81 16.03
CA ASP A 14 13.44 13.57 16.98
C ASP A 14 12.13 14.08 16.37
N TYR A 15 11.38 13.16 15.77
CA TYR A 15 10.08 13.44 15.17
C TYR A 15 8.96 13.12 16.15
N GLU A 16 8.11 14.10 16.43
CA GLU A 16 6.87 13.87 17.18
C GLU A 16 5.99 12.87 16.42
N LYS A 17 5.68 11.74 17.07
CA LYS A 17 4.79 10.73 16.48
C LYS A 17 3.39 11.31 16.35
N ALA A 18 2.83 11.20 15.14
CA ALA A 18 1.44 11.58 14.92
C ALA A 18 0.47 10.80 15.82
N ASN A 19 -0.59 11.49 16.25
CA ASN A 19 -1.66 10.95 17.08
C ASN A 19 -2.20 9.61 16.54
N ILE A 20 -2.29 8.61 17.42
CA ILE A 20 -2.68 7.24 17.06
C ILE A 20 -4.10 7.14 16.50
N PHE A 21 -5.04 7.92 17.03
CA PHE A 21 -6.44 7.93 16.58
C PHE A 21 -6.55 8.46 15.15
N LYS A 22 -5.83 9.54 14.82
CA LYS A 22 -5.76 10.05 13.43
C LYS A 22 -5.15 9.02 12.48
N ARG A 23 -4.12 8.28 12.92
CA ARG A 23 -3.50 7.20 12.11
C ARG A 23 -4.49 6.05 11.86
N PHE A 24 -5.28 5.69 12.86
CA PHE A 24 -6.31 4.68 12.75
C PHE A 24 -7.42 5.09 11.76
N LEU A 25 -7.98 6.30 11.90
CA LEU A 25 -8.99 6.80 10.95
C LEU A 25 -8.45 6.93 9.53
N ALA A 26 -7.20 7.40 9.36
CA ALA A 26 -6.56 7.43 8.06
C ALA A 26 -6.46 6.03 7.43
N SER A 27 -6.17 5.00 8.24
CA SER A 27 -6.10 3.62 7.76
C SER A 27 -7.47 3.09 7.31
N ILE A 28 -8.55 3.42 8.02
CA ILE A 28 -9.92 3.05 7.62
C ILE A 28 -10.25 3.64 6.25
N ILE A 29 -9.97 4.92 6.04
CA ILE A 29 -10.20 5.57 4.74
C ILE A 29 -9.39 4.87 3.65
N ASP A 30 -8.13 4.52 3.91
CA ASP A 30 -7.32 3.80 2.92
C ASP A 30 -7.90 2.41 2.58
N TYR A 31 -8.47 1.69 3.55
CA TYR A 31 -9.14 0.42 3.28
C TYR A 31 -10.44 0.60 2.49
N ILE A 32 -11.20 1.66 2.77
CA ILE A 32 -12.37 2.03 1.95
C ILE A 32 -11.92 2.33 0.51
N MET A 33 -10.85 3.12 0.34
CA MET A 33 -10.28 3.40 -0.98
C MET A 33 -9.77 2.14 -1.68
N ALA A 34 -9.20 1.19 -0.95
CA ALA A 34 -8.81 -0.12 -1.48
C ALA A 34 -10.02 -0.96 -1.92
N GLY A 35 -11.23 -0.69 -1.42
CA GLY A 35 -12.48 -1.29 -1.91
C GLY A 35 -13.10 -0.55 -3.10
N ILE A 36 -12.87 0.76 -3.22
CA ILE A 36 -13.48 1.60 -4.29
C ILE A 36 -12.61 1.63 -5.55
N ILE A 37 -11.32 1.90 -5.40
CA ILE A 37 -10.38 2.11 -6.53
C ILE A 37 -10.36 0.93 -7.51
N PRO A 38 -10.37 -0.34 -7.06
CA PRO A 38 -10.32 -1.46 -7.97
C PRO A 38 -11.56 -1.65 -8.84
N ILE A 39 -12.72 -1.06 -8.50
CA ILE A 39 -14.00 -1.37 -9.16
C ILE A 39 -13.92 -1.11 -10.67
N ILE A 40 -13.56 0.11 -11.07
CA ILE A 40 -13.53 0.50 -12.49
C ILE A 40 -12.45 -0.26 -13.27
N PRO A 41 -11.17 -0.33 -12.83
CA PRO A 41 -10.17 -1.06 -13.57
C PRO A 41 -10.47 -2.57 -13.63
N THR A 42 -11.06 -3.16 -12.58
CA THR A 42 -11.49 -4.57 -12.60
C THR A 42 -12.54 -4.82 -13.68
N LEU A 43 -13.55 -3.94 -13.79
CA LEU A 43 -14.57 -4.07 -14.83
C LEU A 43 -13.96 -4.08 -16.23
N ILE A 44 -12.99 -3.19 -16.48
CA ILE A 44 -12.31 -3.08 -17.77
C ILE A 44 -11.42 -4.31 -18.05
N LEU A 45 -10.58 -4.70 -17.08
CA LEU A 45 -9.63 -5.80 -17.25
C LEU A 45 -10.31 -7.18 -17.36
N SER A 46 -11.48 -7.33 -16.75
CA SER A 46 -12.28 -8.55 -16.84
C SER A 46 -12.81 -8.80 -18.26
N LEU A 47 -12.86 -7.78 -19.13
CA LEU A 47 -13.18 -7.97 -20.55
C LEU A 47 -12.06 -8.68 -21.32
N ILE A 48 -10.82 -8.63 -20.83
CA ILE A 48 -9.64 -9.22 -21.46
C ILE A 48 -9.38 -10.62 -20.88
N LEU A 49 -9.45 -10.74 -19.55
CA LEU A 49 -9.20 -11.98 -18.81
C LEU A 49 -10.31 -12.18 -17.76
N PRO A 50 -11.47 -12.75 -18.16
CA PRO A 50 -12.67 -12.81 -17.31
C PRO A 50 -12.54 -13.75 -16.12
N TYR A 51 -11.67 -14.75 -16.21
CA TYR A 51 -11.45 -15.71 -15.12
C TYR A 51 -10.44 -15.19 -14.08
N PHE A 52 -9.74 -14.10 -14.37
CA PHE A 52 -8.74 -13.52 -13.48
C PHE A 52 -9.35 -12.52 -12.50
N ASN A 53 -9.05 -12.66 -11.20
CA ASN A 53 -9.58 -11.78 -10.18
C ASN A 53 -8.70 -10.53 -9.98
N TRP A 54 -8.95 -9.51 -10.80
CA TRP A 54 -8.22 -8.24 -10.79
C TRP A 54 -8.46 -7.40 -9.53
N PHE A 55 -9.62 -7.54 -8.88
CA PHE A 55 -10.05 -6.68 -7.78
C PHE A 55 -9.05 -6.67 -6.62
N TYR A 56 -8.73 -7.86 -6.09
CA TYR A 56 -7.84 -7.98 -4.94
C TYR A 56 -6.38 -7.69 -5.30
N LEU A 57 -5.99 -7.93 -6.55
CA LEU A 57 -4.66 -7.56 -7.02
C LEU A 57 -4.47 -6.04 -6.99
N ILE A 58 -5.43 -5.27 -7.51
CA ILE A 58 -5.39 -3.80 -7.52
C ILE A 58 -5.54 -3.25 -6.09
N ALA A 59 -6.42 -3.84 -5.26
CA ALA A 59 -6.56 -3.46 -3.86
C ALA A 59 -5.25 -3.66 -3.09
N GLY A 60 -4.59 -4.80 -3.27
CA GLY A 60 -3.29 -5.11 -2.67
C GLY A 60 -2.20 -4.15 -3.14
N ALA A 61 -2.16 -3.83 -4.45
CA ALA A 61 -1.23 -2.86 -5.00
C ALA A 61 -1.45 -1.45 -4.41
N TYR A 62 -2.71 -1.03 -4.25
CA TYR A 62 -3.03 0.22 -3.55
C TYR A 62 -2.47 0.21 -2.13
N ILE A 63 -2.79 -0.80 -1.32
CA ILE A 63 -2.33 -0.90 0.07
C ILE A 63 -0.80 -0.93 0.17
N LEU A 64 -0.13 -1.65 -0.74
CA LEU A 64 1.32 -1.77 -0.79
C LEU A 64 1.99 -0.40 -1.04
N LEU A 65 1.45 0.37 -1.98
CA LEU A 65 2.07 1.58 -2.50
C LEU A 65 1.48 2.89 -1.97
N ARG A 66 0.44 2.82 -1.13
CA ARG A 66 -0.36 3.97 -0.70
C ARG A 66 0.46 5.15 -0.16
N ASP A 67 1.58 4.90 0.51
CA ASP A 67 2.38 5.96 1.11
C ASP A 67 3.34 6.63 0.13
N GLY A 68 3.58 6.05 -1.05
CA GLY A 68 4.44 6.64 -2.07
C GLY A 68 3.69 7.47 -3.11
N PHE A 69 2.36 7.64 -3.00
CA PHE A 69 1.59 8.32 -4.04
C PHE A 69 1.91 9.81 -4.16
N SER A 70 2.34 10.19 -5.36
CA SER A 70 2.52 11.56 -5.81
C SER A 70 1.21 12.36 -5.79
N PRO A 71 1.25 13.70 -5.61
CA PRO A 71 2.43 14.53 -5.37
C PRO A 71 2.81 14.70 -3.89
N GLN A 72 1.97 14.28 -2.94
CA GLN A 72 2.24 14.49 -1.51
C GLN A 72 2.96 13.34 -0.80
N ASN A 73 3.35 12.27 -1.50
CA ASN A 73 4.01 11.09 -0.92
C ASN A 73 3.26 10.54 0.31
N ARG A 74 1.96 10.35 0.12
CA ARG A 74 1.05 9.81 1.15
C ARG A 74 -0.27 9.35 0.55
N SER A 75 -0.91 8.43 1.26
CA SER A 75 -2.20 7.86 0.91
C SER A 75 -3.33 8.86 1.02
N ILE A 76 -4.47 8.54 0.41
CA ILE A 76 -5.65 9.43 0.42
C ILE A 76 -6.15 9.64 1.84
N GLY A 77 -6.26 8.59 2.66
CA GLY A 77 -6.66 8.72 4.06
C GLY A 77 -5.70 9.58 4.87
N LYS A 78 -4.39 9.48 4.61
CA LYS A 78 -3.39 10.32 5.28
C LYS A 78 -3.43 11.77 4.82
N ARG A 79 -3.85 12.06 3.58
CA ARG A 79 -4.09 13.43 3.10
C ARG A 79 -5.20 14.11 3.90
N VAL A 80 -6.29 13.39 4.19
CA VAL A 80 -7.44 13.91 4.96
C VAL A 80 -7.03 14.43 6.34
N PHE A 81 -6.16 13.70 7.05
CA PHE A 81 -5.70 14.08 8.40
C PHE A 81 -4.37 14.85 8.41
N ASN A 82 -3.89 15.28 7.24
CA ASN A 82 -2.59 15.92 7.03
C ASN A 82 -1.40 15.15 7.66
N LEU A 83 -1.48 13.82 7.68
CA LEU A 83 -0.40 12.96 8.19
C LEU A 83 0.72 12.86 7.16
N LYS A 84 1.97 12.94 7.61
CA LYS A 84 3.16 12.83 6.75
C LYS A 84 3.93 11.57 7.11
N PRO A 85 3.89 10.52 6.27
CA PRO A 85 4.78 9.39 6.42
C PRO A 85 6.19 9.83 6.03
N ILE A 86 7.14 9.67 6.95
CA ILE A 86 8.54 10.06 6.77
C ILE A 86 9.45 8.84 6.94
N ILE A 87 10.62 8.90 6.32
CA ILE A 87 11.74 8.02 6.59
C ILE A 87 12.47 8.61 7.80
N VAL A 88 12.54 7.88 8.91
CA VAL A 88 13.04 8.42 10.19
C VAL A 88 14.53 8.76 10.07
N GLU A 89 15.29 7.93 9.35
CA GLU A 89 16.73 8.03 9.17
C GLU A 89 17.13 9.27 8.36
N THR A 90 16.32 9.65 7.35
CA THR A 90 16.65 10.74 6.41
C THR A 90 15.78 11.98 6.58
N GLY A 91 14.65 11.87 7.27
CA GLY A 91 13.59 12.89 7.28
C GLY A 91 12.86 13.06 5.95
N GLY A 92 13.19 12.23 4.94
CA GLY A 92 12.61 12.30 3.62
C GLY A 92 11.15 11.89 3.60
N ASN A 93 10.45 12.31 2.55
CA ASN A 93 9.11 11.80 2.25
C ASN A 93 9.16 10.30 1.96
N CYS A 94 8.07 9.59 2.27
CA CYS A 94 7.95 8.17 1.96
C CYS A 94 7.90 7.92 0.44
N ASP A 95 8.81 7.11 -0.08
CA ASP A 95 8.79 6.66 -1.47
C ASP A 95 8.03 5.32 -1.63
N PHE A 96 7.84 4.87 -2.87
CA PHE A 96 7.18 3.59 -3.14
C PHE A 96 7.90 2.39 -2.50
N LYS A 97 9.23 2.40 -2.49
CA LYS A 97 10.04 1.32 -1.90
C LYS A 97 9.81 1.23 -0.39
N THR A 98 9.83 2.36 0.31
CA THR A 98 9.57 2.44 1.76
C THR A 98 8.12 2.11 2.07
N SER A 99 7.17 2.56 1.24
CA SER A 99 5.76 2.18 1.36
C SER A 99 5.59 0.66 1.28
N ALA A 100 6.17 0.02 0.27
CA ALA A 100 6.09 -1.42 0.08
C ALA A 100 6.70 -2.16 1.27
N LYS A 101 7.91 -1.77 1.74
CA LYS A 101 8.58 -2.38 2.90
C LYS A 101 7.74 -2.32 4.18
N ARG A 102 6.88 -1.31 4.35
CA ARG A 102 6.04 -1.13 5.55
C ARG A 102 4.66 -1.77 5.43
N ASN A 103 4.11 -1.85 4.21
CA ASN A 103 2.74 -2.32 3.98
C ASN A 103 2.67 -3.75 3.41
N TRP A 104 3.79 -4.37 3.01
CA TRP A 104 3.78 -5.73 2.44
C TRP A 104 3.09 -6.80 3.31
N PRO A 105 3.17 -6.79 4.66
CA PRO A 105 2.52 -7.85 5.45
C PRO A 105 0.99 -7.80 5.34
N ILE A 106 0.43 -6.64 5.03
CA ILE A 106 -1.00 -6.48 4.80
C ILE A 106 -1.33 -6.78 3.33
N ALA A 107 -0.53 -6.25 2.40
CA ALA A 107 -0.75 -6.44 0.97
C ALA A 107 -0.68 -7.91 0.53
N ILE A 108 0.16 -8.73 1.17
CA ILE A 108 0.28 -10.15 0.85
C ILE A 108 -1.04 -10.91 1.01
N GLY A 109 -1.88 -10.54 1.98
CA GLY A 109 -3.20 -11.15 2.16
C GLY A 109 -4.11 -10.93 0.96
N PHE A 110 -4.08 -9.72 0.38
CA PHE A 110 -4.83 -9.41 -0.84
C PHE A 110 -4.31 -10.22 -2.05
N PHE A 111 -3.00 -10.35 -2.19
CA PHE A 111 -2.40 -11.12 -3.29
C PHE A 111 -2.69 -12.61 -3.18
N LEU A 112 -2.57 -13.19 -1.98
CA LEU A 112 -2.94 -14.58 -1.73
C LEU A 112 -4.42 -14.84 -2.03
N TYR A 113 -5.30 -13.90 -1.65
CA TYR A 113 -6.73 -14.02 -1.95
C TYR A 113 -7.01 -13.95 -3.46
N SER A 114 -6.33 -13.05 -4.19
CA SER A 114 -6.42 -12.98 -5.66
C SER A 114 -6.02 -14.31 -6.32
N ILE A 115 -4.93 -14.93 -5.86
CA ILE A 115 -4.47 -16.25 -6.32
C ILE A 115 -5.49 -17.33 -5.99
N ALA A 116 -6.01 -17.38 -4.76
CA ALA A 116 -6.99 -18.37 -4.34
C ALA A 116 -8.27 -18.29 -5.18
N MET A 117 -8.79 -17.09 -5.41
CA MET A 117 -9.98 -16.87 -6.23
C MET A 117 -9.76 -17.22 -7.69
N TYR A 118 -8.57 -16.98 -8.23
CA TYR A 118 -8.22 -17.40 -9.59
C TYR A 118 -8.21 -18.93 -9.74
N HIS A 119 -7.67 -19.66 -8.76
CA HIS A 119 -7.70 -21.12 -8.80
C HIS A 119 -9.13 -21.65 -8.67
N TYR A 120 -9.95 -21.02 -7.81
CA TYR A 120 -11.35 -21.36 -7.66
C TYR A 120 -12.15 -21.18 -8.96
N SER A 121 -11.99 -20.05 -9.66
CA SER A 121 -12.68 -19.80 -10.93
C SER A 121 -12.27 -20.78 -12.04
N LEU A 122 -10.99 -21.17 -12.08
CA LEU A 122 -10.50 -22.20 -13.00
C LEU A 122 -11.07 -23.59 -12.68
N PHE A 123 -11.27 -23.91 -11.40
CA PHE A 123 -11.90 -25.17 -11.01
C PHE A 123 -13.36 -25.20 -11.42
N GLU A 124 -14.16 -24.17 -11.08
CA GLU A 124 -15.57 -24.10 -11.47
C GLU A 124 -15.78 -24.14 -12.97
N SER A 125 -14.95 -23.46 -13.76
CA SER A 125 -15.09 -23.45 -15.22
C SER A 125 -14.94 -24.84 -15.85
N LYS A 126 -14.24 -25.79 -15.21
CA LYS A 126 -14.14 -27.18 -15.69
C LYS A 126 -15.42 -28.01 -15.46
N TRP A 127 -16.20 -27.67 -14.44
CA TRP A 127 -17.45 -28.40 -14.10
C TRP A 127 -18.68 -27.87 -14.83
N ILE A 128 -18.63 -26.63 -15.34
CA ILE A 128 -19.73 -26.04 -16.11
C ILE A 128 -19.91 -26.72 -17.48
N TYR A 129 -18.86 -27.36 -18.01
CA TYR A 129 -18.87 -28.01 -19.34
C TYR A 129 -18.75 -29.54 -19.29
N ALA A 130 -18.87 -30.15 -18.10
CA ALA A 130 -18.87 -31.60 -17.88
C ALA A 130 -20.30 -32.09 -17.60
#